data_AF-A0A1I6DZG8-F1
#
_entry.id   AF-A0A1I6DZG8-F1
#
_cell.length_a   1.000
_cell.length_b   1.000
_cell.length_c   1.000
_cell.angle_alpha   90.00
_cell.angle_beta   90.00
_cell.angle_gamma   90.00
#
_symmetry.space_group_name_H-M   'P 1'
#
loop_
_entity.id
_entity.type
_entity.pdbx_description
1 polymer ?
#
loop_
_entity_poly.entity_id
_entity_poly.type
_entity_poly.pdbx_seq_one_letter_code
_entity_poly.pdbx_strand_id
1 'polypeptide(L)'
;MKGCGLCWTPAELELLDGDPALVPDNVVWQFAWEVEDHFEPDEYELAWRRLAPRVLDLLERDPDSRLTQGLTWANLPAWPEDERTALRARLTEIIIRTSHGPELSELVQAAAQMDEDLTPWLRVVDGLPDAAVAELAHKWSYDFLSGGTPCDGGWLRWDEPARPILSWLLTPVLRDRLSGMDNEVAQYAVTQIDALG
;
A
#
# COMPACT_ATOMS: atom_id res chain seq x y z
N MET A 1 -23.78 9.66 -6.49
CA MET A 1 -22.78 10.32 -5.65
C MET A 1 -22.95 11.81 -5.77
N LYS A 2 -23.06 12.50 -4.62
CA LYS A 2 -23.17 13.96 -4.56
C LYS A 2 -21.81 14.64 -4.66
N GLY A 3 -20.80 14.08 -4.00
CA GLY A 3 -19.43 14.57 -3.98
C GLY A 3 -19.26 16.04 -3.53
N CYS A 4 -18.02 16.50 -3.44
CA CYS A 4 -17.70 17.90 -3.26
C CYS A 4 -17.78 18.63 -4.60
N GLY A 5 -18.72 19.58 -4.76
CA GLY A 5 -18.88 20.35 -6.00
C GLY A 5 -17.73 21.29 -6.36
N LEU A 6 -16.71 21.42 -5.49
CA LEU A 6 -15.45 22.12 -5.79
C LEU A 6 -14.38 21.19 -6.37
N CYS A 7 -14.45 19.89 -6.09
CA CYS A 7 -13.45 18.90 -6.47
C CYS A 7 -13.91 18.01 -7.63
N TRP A 8 -15.23 17.92 -7.84
CA TRP A 8 -15.84 17.02 -8.82
C TRP A 8 -16.85 17.75 -9.70
N THR A 9 -16.75 17.54 -11.00
CA THR A 9 -17.79 17.98 -11.94
C THR A 9 -19.00 17.03 -11.90
N PRO A 10 -20.21 17.52 -12.22
CA PRO A 10 -21.39 16.65 -12.32
C PRO A 10 -21.21 15.45 -13.27
N ALA A 11 -20.45 15.63 -14.35
CA ALA A 11 -20.17 14.57 -15.32
C ALA A 11 -19.25 13.48 -14.75
N GLU A 12 -18.25 13.85 -13.94
CA GLU A 12 -17.39 12.87 -13.26
C GLU A 12 -18.15 12.10 -12.19
N LEU A 13 -19.03 12.78 -11.44
CA LEU A 13 -19.89 12.12 -10.45
C LEU A 13 -20.87 11.14 -11.12
N GLU A 14 -21.44 11.50 -12.28
CA GLU A 14 -22.28 10.61 -13.07
C GLU A 14 -21.50 9.40 -13.61
N LEU A 15 -20.25 9.60 -14.06
CA LEU A 15 -19.38 8.50 -14.46
C LEU A 15 -19.08 7.57 -13.29
N LEU A 16 -18.71 8.12 -12.14
CA LEU A 16 -18.41 7.34 -10.94
C LEU A 16 -19.64 6.57 -10.45
N ASP A 17 -20.86 7.07 -10.68
CA ASP A 17 -22.14 6.38 -10.41
C ASP A 17 -22.50 5.30 -11.44
N GLY A 18 -21.84 5.27 -12.60
CA GLY A 18 -22.16 4.41 -13.73
C GLY A 18 -21.44 3.06 -13.75
N ASP A 19 -21.14 2.58 -14.96
CA ASP A 19 -20.39 1.35 -15.20
C ASP A 19 -18.89 1.57 -14.93
N PRO A 20 -18.26 0.81 -14.02
CA PRO A 20 -16.82 0.92 -13.71
C PRO A 20 -15.90 0.77 -14.91
N ALA A 21 -16.33 0.00 -15.92
CA ALA A 21 -15.54 -0.19 -17.13
C ALA A 21 -15.42 1.11 -17.94
N LEU A 22 -16.39 2.01 -17.83
CA LEU A 22 -16.46 3.27 -18.55
C LEU A 22 -15.79 4.44 -17.82
N VAL A 23 -15.40 4.25 -16.56
CA VAL A 23 -14.73 5.31 -15.79
C VAL A 23 -13.28 5.46 -16.29
N PRO A 24 -12.85 6.68 -16.69
CA PRO A 24 -11.48 6.93 -17.09
C PRO A 24 -10.48 6.71 -15.95
N ASP A 25 -9.28 6.23 -16.27
CA ASP A 25 -8.24 5.92 -15.28
C ASP A 25 -7.87 7.12 -14.40
N ASN A 26 -7.80 8.33 -14.95
CA ASN A 26 -7.49 9.53 -14.18
C ASN A 26 -8.61 9.88 -13.18
N VAL A 27 -9.86 9.56 -13.50
CA VAL A 27 -11.02 9.75 -12.61
C VAL A 27 -11.01 8.71 -11.50
N VAL A 28 -10.69 7.44 -11.82
CA VAL A 28 -10.51 6.39 -10.80
C VAL A 28 -9.34 6.71 -9.88
N TRP A 29 -8.21 7.14 -10.45
CA TRP A 29 -7.03 7.57 -9.70
C TRP A 29 -7.38 8.70 -8.74
N GLN A 30 -7.99 9.78 -9.26
CA GLN A 30 -8.42 10.90 -8.44
C GLN A 30 -9.40 10.45 -7.35
N PHE A 31 -10.36 9.57 -7.65
CA PHE A 31 -11.33 9.08 -6.65
C PHE A 31 -10.65 8.32 -5.50
N ALA A 32 -9.68 7.47 -5.84
CA ALA A 32 -8.94 6.67 -4.87
C ALA A 32 -7.92 7.49 -4.06
N TRP A 33 -7.35 8.52 -4.68
CA TRP A 33 -6.29 9.36 -4.12
C TRP A 33 -6.81 10.56 -3.33
N GLU A 34 -7.97 11.11 -3.69
CA GLU A 34 -8.56 12.27 -3.02
C GLU A 34 -9.00 11.97 -1.58
N VAL A 35 -9.07 13.03 -0.79
CA VAL A 35 -9.46 12.96 0.61
C VAL A 35 -10.93 12.54 0.70
N GLU A 36 -11.15 11.56 1.55
CA GLU A 36 -12.42 10.90 1.84
C GLU A 36 -13.54 11.84 2.34
N ASP A 37 -13.22 13.06 2.81
CA ASP A 37 -14.20 14.06 3.23
C ASP A 37 -14.92 14.75 2.06
N HIS A 38 -14.55 14.41 0.82
CA HIS A 38 -15.21 14.87 -0.39
C HIS A 38 -16.48 14.08 -0.74
N PHE A 39 -16.80 13.00 -0.03
CA PHE A 39 -17.97 12.16 -0.28
C PHE A 39 -18.74 11.84 1.01
N GLU A 40 -20.04 11.58 0.88
CA GLU A 40 -20.80 11.00 1.98
C GLU A 40 -20.32 9.55 2.22
N PRO A 41 -20.18 9.09 3.48
CA PRO A 41 -19.59 7.78 3.78
C PRO A 41 -20.24 6.60 3.03
N ASP A 42 -21.57 6.54 3.02
CA ASP A 42 -22.31 5.44 2.36
C ASP A 42 -22.12 5.43 0.84
N GLU A 43 -21.97 6.61 0.23
CA GLU A 43 -21.71 6.76 -1.20
C GLU A 43 -20.28 6.31 -1.53
N TYR A 44 -19.33 6.68 -0.68
CA TYR A 44 -17.91 6.34 -0.82
C TYR A 44 -17.68 4.83 -0.73
N GLU A 45 -18.25 4.16 0.27
CA GLU A 45 -18.17 2.70 0.41
C GLU A 45 -18.62 1.98 -0.87
N LEU A 46 -19.81 2.32 -1.37
CA LEU A 46 -20.38 1.65 -2.55
C LEU A 46 -19.54 1.90 -3.81
N ALA A 47 -19.05 3.12 -3.99
CA ALA A 47 -18.18 3.46 -5.12
C ALA A 47 -16.84 2.72 -5.03
N TRP A 48 -16.23 2.64 -3.84
CA TRP A 48 -14.97 1.94 -3.64
C TRP A 48 -15.11 0.44 -3.91
N ARG A 49 -16.13 -0.22 -3.35
CA ARG A 49 -16.40 -1.65 -3.60
C ARG A 49 -16.48 -1.96 -5.08
N ARG A 50 -17.19 -1.10 -5.80
CA ARG A 50 -17.40 -1.24 -7.23
C ARG A 50 -16.12 -0.95 -8.05
N LEU A 51 -15.33 0.03 -7.65
CA LEU A 51 -14.12 0.46 -8.36
C LEU A 51 -12.85 -0.30 -7.94
N ALA A 52 -12.90 -1.09 -6.87
CA ALA A 52 -11.73 -1.79 -6.31
C ALA A 52 -10.89 -2.53 -7.37
N PRO A 53 -11.47 -3.30 -8.32
CA PRO A 53 -10.66 -3.93 -9.36
C PRO A 53 -9.87 -2.92 -10.21
N ARG A 54 -10.48 -1.80 -10.58
CA ARG A 54 -9.83 -0.73 -11.36
C ARG A 54 -8.76 -0.01 -10.55
N VAL A 55 -8.97 0.23 -9.26
CA VAL A 55 -7.97 0.81 -8.37
C VAL A 55 -6.74 -0.11 -8.26
N LEU A 56 -6.95 -1.42 -8.14
CA LEU A 56 -5.84 -2.38 -8.07
C LEU A 56 -5.09 -2.52 -9.41
N ASP A 57 -5.78 -2.43 -10.54
CA ASP A 57 -5.13 -2.42 -11.85
C ASP A 57 -4.27 -1.16 -12.04
N LEU A 58 -4.73 -0.01 -11.51
CA LEU A 58 -3.92 1.21 -11.46
C LEU A 58 -2.72 1.06 -10.53
N LEU A 59 -2.93 0.53 -9.33
CA LEU A 59 -1.87 0.27 -8.35
C LEU A 59 -0.81 -0.67 -8.89
N GLU A 60 -1.19 -1.69 -9.66
CA GLU A 60 -0.24 -2.61 -10.30
C GLU A 60 0.60 -1.91 -11.38
N ARG A 61 -0.01 -0.99 -12.15
CA ARG A 61 0.65 -0.28 -13.25
C ARG A 61 1.54 0.85 -12.76
N ASP A 62 1.09 1.58 -11.75
CA ASP A 62 1.74 2.76 -11.19
C ASP A 62 1.55 2.74 -9.67
N PRO A 63 2.46 2.09 -8.93
CA PRO A 63 2.28 1.93 -7.49
C PRO A 63 2.34 3.26 -6.73
N ASP A 64 1.25 3.55 -6.03
CA ASP A 64 1.12 4.65 -5.07
C ASP A 64 0.32 4.15 -3.87
N SER A 65 0.94 4.14 -2.69
CA SER A 65 0.30 3.68 -1.45
C SER A 65 -0.92 4.51 -1.02
N ARG A 66 -1.10 5.71 -1.56
CA ARG A 66 -2.27 6.54 -1.31
C ARG A 66 -3.53 6.02 -1.97
N LEU A 67 -3.43 5.22 -3.03
CA LEU A 67 -4.60 4.70 -3.74
C LEU A 67 -5.51 3.82 -2.88
N THR A 68 -4.99 3.25 -1.79
CA THR A 68 -5.76 2.39 -0.90
C THR A 68 -6.08 3.06 0.44
N GLN A 69 -5.70 4.34 0.64
CA GLN A 69 -5.98 5.06 1.89
C GLN A 69 -7.48 5.17 2.20
N GLY A 70 -8.31 5.17 1.15
CA GLY A 70 -9.76 5.22 1.28
C GLY A 70 -10.39 3.97 1.87
N LEU A 71 -9.68 2.84 1.96
CA LEU A 71 -10.29 1.57 2.39
C LEU A 71 -10.89 1.60 3.80
N THR A 72 -10.24 2.32 4.73
CA THR A 72 -10.79 2.53 6.08
C THR A 72 -12.11 3.30 6.03
N TRP A 73 -12.23 4.32 5.17
CA TRP A 73 -13.45 5.12 5.00
C TRP A 73 -14.54 4.42 4.23
N ALA A 74 -14.14 3.57 3.28
CA ALA A 74 -15.03 2.65 2.61
C ALA A 74 -15.52 1.53 3.53
N ASN A 75 -15.19 1.57 4.83
CA ASN A 75 -15.66 0.62 5.84
C ASN A 75 -15.36 -0.83 5.44
N LEU A 76 -14.16 -1.08 4.91
CA LEU A 76 -13.70 -2.41 4.49
C LEU A 76 -13.99 -3.52 5.52
N PRO A 77 -13.83 -3.30 6.86
CA PRO A 77 -14.17 -4.31 7.86
C PRO A 77 -15.64 -4.78 7.83
N ALA A 78 -16.57 -3.99 7.30
CA ALA A 78 -17.97 -4.36 7.16
C ALA A 78 -18.32 -5.08 5.84
N TRP A 79 -17.39 -5.15 4.89
CA TRP A 79 -17.63 -5.81 3.60
C TRP A 79 -17.88 -7.32 3.78
N PRO A 80 -18.46 -7.99 2.77
CA PRO A 80 -18.49 -9.46 2.73
C PRO A 80 -17.08 -10.07 2.84
N GLU A 81 -16.97 -11.19 3.55
CA GLU A 81 -15.68 -11.84 3.81
C GLU A 81 -14.99 -12.29 2.52
N ASP A 82 -15.76 -12.84 1.57
CA ASP A 82 -15.29 -13.26 0.26
C ASP A 82 -14.73 -12.08 -0.56
N GLU A 83 -15.37 -10.91 -0.51
CA GLU A 83 -14.86 -9.69 -1.14
C GLU A 83 -13.52 -9.25 -0.50
N ARG A 84 -13.42 -9.23 0.83
CA ARG A 84 -12.15 -8.91 1.52
C ARG A 84 -11.04 -9.90 1.19
N THR A 85 -11.36 -11.19 1.16
CA THR A 85 -10.40 -12.24 0.82
C THR A 85 -9.91 -12.10 -0.62
N ALA A 86 -10.81 -11.82 -1.56
CA ALA A 86 -10.46 -11.60 -2.96
C ALA A 86 -9.55 -10.38 -3.13
N LEU A 87 -9.86 -9.26 -2.45
CA LEU A 87 -9.03 -8.05 -2.45
C LEU A 87 -7.62 -8.33 -1.91
N ARG A 88 -7.52 -9.02 -0.77
CA ARG A 88 -6.23 -9.40 -0.17
C ARG A 88 -5.43 -10.32 -1.09
N ALA A 89 -6.08 -11.33 -1.67
CA ALA A 89 -5.44 -12.25 -2.59
C ALA A 89 -4.86 -11.50 -3.81
N ARG A 90 -5.65 -10.58 -4.38
CA ARG A 90 -5.23 -9.76 -5.51
C ARG A 90 -4.04 -8.86 -5.18
N LEU A 91 -4.03 -8.21 -4.02
CA LEU A 91 -2.89 -7.40 -3.57
C LEU A 91 -1.63 -8.24 -3.34
N THR A 92 -1.78 -9.44 -2.77
CA THR A 92 -0.69 -10.40 -2.61
C THR A 92 -0.11 -10.80 -3.96
N GLU A 93 -0.95 -11.09 -4.95
CA GLU A 93 -0.53 -11.41 -6.32
C GLU A 93 0.17 -10.26 -7.02
N ILE A 94 -0.25 -9.01 -6.78
CA ILE A 94 0.42 -7.81 -7.30
C ILE A 94 1.83 -7.74 -6.70
N ILE A 95 1.95 -7.75 -5.36
CA ILE A 95 3.24 -7.71 -4.64
C ILE A 95 4.22 -8.78 -5.14
N ILE A 96 3.74 -10.02 -5.30
CA ILE A 96 4.60 -11.13 -5.76
C ILE A 96 5.07 -10.90 -7.21
N ARG A 97 4.20 -10.43 -8.11
CA ARG A 97 4.57 -10.23 -9.52
C ARG A 97 5.48 -9.03 -9.74
N THR A 98 5.38 -8.01 -8.90
CA THR A 98 6.16 -6.76 -9.00
C THR A 98 7.34 -6.72 -8.04
N SER A 99 7.70 -7.84 -7.40
CA SER A 99 8.77 -7.90 -6.38
C SER A 99 10.16 -7.47 -6.86
N HIS A 100 10.34 -7.25 -8.15
CA HIS A 100 11.61 -6.85 -8.76
C HIS A 100 11.73 -5.33 -8.99
N GLY A 101 10.67 -4.55 -8.75
CA GLY A 101 10.65 -3.10 -8.95
C GLY A 101 11.00 -2.31 -7.68
N PRO A 102 11.56 -1.09 -7.81
CA PRO A 102 11.83 -0.20 -6.67
C PRO A 102 10.56 0.25 -5.94
N GLU A 103 9.37 -0.02 -6.51
CA GLU A 103 8.07 0.39 -6.00
C GLU A 103 7.47 -0.60 -4.99
N LEU A 104 8.17 -1.69 -4.64
CA LEU A 104 7.68 -2.69 -3.68
C LEU A 104 7.27 -2.07 -2.33
N SER A 105 7.96 -1.02 -1.87
CA SER A 105 7.59 -0.33 -0.63
C SER A 105 6.22 0.34 -0.72
N GLU A 106 5.85 0.88 -1.88
CA GLU A 106 4.53 1.51 -2.10
C GLU A 106 3.44 0.45 -2.08
N LEU A 107 3.67 -0.69 -2.74
CA LEU A 107 2.70 -1.79 -2.77
C LEU A 107 2.46 -2.41 -1.40
N VAL A 108 3.51 -2.60 -0.60
CA VAL A 108 3.39 -3.14 0.76
C VAL A 108 2.63 -2.16 1.67
N GLN A 109 2.91 -0.86 1.56
CA GLN A 109 2.16 0.17 2.28
C GLN A 109 0.70 0.27 1.81
N ALA A 110 0.45 0.17 0.50
CA ALA A 110 -0.88 0.14 -0.07
C ALA A 110 -1.69 -1.02 0.50
N ALA A 111 -1.08 -2.21 0.57
CA ALA A 111 -1.73 -3.40 1.07
C ALA A 111 -2.01 -3.32 2.58
N ALA A 112 -1.11 -2.70 3.36
CA ALA A 112 -1.27 -2.52 4.80
C ALA A 112 -2.50 -1.68 5.19
N GLN A 113 -2.96 -0.77 4.32
CA GLN A 113 -4.21 -0.02 4.53
C GLN A 113 -5.43 -0.93 4.71
N MET A 114 -5.43 -2.13 4.13
CA MET A 114 -6.53 -3.09 4.32
C MET A 114 -6.69 -3.56 5.76
N ASP A 115 -5.56 -3.68 6.46
CA ASP A 115 -5.48 -4.33 7.77
C ASP A 115 -5.16 -3.36 8.89
N GLU A 116 -4.85 -2.11 8.53
CA GLU A 116 -4.28 -1.11 9.43
C GLU A 116 -3.06 -1.68 10.18
N ASP A 117 -2.31 -2.56 9.49
CA ASP A 117 -1.16 -3.30 10.02
C ASP A 117 -0.26 -3.77 8.88
N LEU A 118 1.04 -3.49 9.00
CA LEU A 118 2.08 -3.94 8.07
C LEU A 118 2.52 -5.39 8.34
N THR A 119 2.30 -5.92 9.54
CA THR A 119 2.81 -7.23 9.97
C THR A 119 2.41 -8.39 9.04
N PRO A 120 1.16 -8.51 8.57
CA PRO A 120 0.79 -9.58 7.65
C PRO A 120 1.53 -9.49 6.30
N TRP A 121 1.76 -8.27 5.82
CA TRP A 121 2.38 -8.00 4.53
C TRP A 121 3.91 -8.15 4.57
N LEU A 122 4.53 -7.87 5.71
CA LEU A 122 5.94 -8.18 5.94
C LEU A 122 6.21 -9.70 5.89
N ARG A 123 5.24 -10.54 6.29
CA ARG A 123 5.35 -12.00 6.11
C ARG A 123 5.29 -12.42 4.63
N VAL A 124 4.56 -11.66 3.80
CA VAL A 124 4.57 -11.87 2.34
C VAL A 124 5.94 -11.50 1.79
N VAL A 125 6.50 -10.37 2.24
CA VAL A 125 7.87 -9.93 1.89
C VAL A 125 8.91 -10.99 2.27
N ASP A 126 8.80 -11.61 3.44
CA ASP A 126 9.72 -12.68 3.85
C ASP A 126 9.74 -13.86 2.86
N GLY A 127 8.67 -14.09 2.12
CA GLY A 127 8.57 -15.11 1.08
C GLY A 127 9.11 -14.70 -0.30
N LEU A 128 9.49 -13.44 -0.51
CA LEU A 128 9.96 -12.92 -1.80
C LEU A 128 11.43 -13.30 -2.08
N PRO A 129 11.90 -13.19 -3.33
CA PRO A 129 13.30 -13.40 -3.68
C PRO A 129 14.25 -12.49 -2.87
N ASP A 130 15.46 -12.99 -2.59
CA ASP A 130 16.45 -12.31 -1.76
C ASP A 130 16.76 -10.87 -2.17
N ALA A 131 16.87 -10.61 -3.48
CA ALA A 131 17.10 -9.27 -4.00
C ALA A 131 15.99 -8.28 -3.61
N ALA A 132 14.72 -8.71 -3.67
CA ALA A 132 13.57 -7.89 -3.30
C ALA A 132 13.60 -7.51 -1.81
N VAL A 133 13.93 -8.50 -0.97
CA VAL A 133 14.04 -8.32 0.48
C VAL A 133 15.21 -7.41 0.83
N ALA A 134 16.36 -7.55 0.17
CA ALA A 134 17.53 -6.70 0.37
C ALA A 134 17.25 -5.24 -0.01
N GLU A 135 16.64 -5.00 -1.17
CA GLU A 135 16.26 -3.66 -1.63
C GLU A 135 15.28 -2.98 -0.66
N LEU A 136 14.25 -3.71 -0.23
CA LEU A 136 13.25 -3.16 0.70
C LEU A 136 13.85 -2.88 2.09
N ALA A 137 14.68 -3.80 2.59
CA ALA A 137 15.40 -3.61 3.84
C ALA A 137 16.31 -2.38 3.76
N HIS A 138 17.12 -2.27 2.71
CA HIS A 138 18.01 -1.12 2.46
C HIS A 138 17.23 0.20 2.42
N LYS A 139 16.15 0.25 1.63
CA LYS A 139 15.32 1.45 1.50
C LYS A 139 14.79 1.90 2.85
N TRP A 140 14.14 1.01 3.61
CA TRP A 140 13.53 1.41 4.87
C TRP A 140 14.56 1.71 5.96
N SER A 141 15.67 0.97 6.03
CA SER A 141 16.74 1.31 6.99
C SER A 141 17.40 2.65 6.67
N TYR A 142 17.56 2.98 5.39
CA TYR A 142 18.00 4.30 4.96
C TYR A 142 17.00 5.40 5.35
N ASP A 143 15.70 5.18 5.10
CA ASP A 143 14.65 6.14 5.44
C ASP A 143 14.72 6.50 6.94
N PHE A 144 14.83 5.51 7.84
CA PHE A 144 15.03 5.74 9.28
C PHE A 144 16.31 6.51 9.62
N LEU A 145 17.46 6.12 9.04
CA LEU A 145 18.75 6.74 9.36
C LEU A 145 18.89 8.17 8.81
N SER A 146 18.18 8.48 7.73
CA SER A 146 18.16 9.82 7.13
C SER A 146 17.29 10.82 7.89
N GLY A 147 16.69 10.39 9.01
CA GLY A 147 15.79 11.21 9.83
C GLY A 147 14.37 11.28 9.27
N GLY A 148 14.07 10.49 8.24
CA GLY A 148 12.71 10.20 7.84
C GLY A 148 12.17 8.99 8.60
N THR A 149 10.91 8.71 8.35
CA THR A 149 10.26 7.46 8.72
C THR A 149 9.69 6.87 7.44
N PRO A 150 9.86 5.55 7.19
CA PRO A 150 8.95 4.87 6.29
C PRO A 150 7.52 5.29 6.64
N CYS A 151 6.72 5.63 5.63
CA CYS A 151 5.33 6.07 5.80
C CYS A 151 5.12 7.51 6.31
N ASP A 152 6.15 8.37 6.28
CA ASP A 152 6.12 9.76 6.82
C ASP A 152 5.09 10.71 6.20
N GLY A 153 4.41 10.34 5.12
CA GLY A 153 3.52 11.26 4.44
C GLY A 153 2.11 11.39 5.04
N GLY A 154 1.87 10.78 6.20
CA GLY A 154 0.67 11.01 7.01
C GLY A 154 -0.63 10.38 6.47
N TRP A 155 -0.54 9.56 5.43
CA TRP A 155 -1.71 8.88 4.84
C TRP A 155 -1.94 7.47 5.39
N LEU A 156 -0.97 6.87 6.09
CA LEU A 156 -1.21 5.69 6.94
C LEU A 156 -1.75 6.20 8.28
N ARG A 157 -2.98 5.84 8.62
CA ARG A 157 -3.75 6.51 9.69
C ARG A 157 -3.85 5.74 11.00
N TRP A 158 -3.28 4.55 11.07
CA TRP A 158 -3.22 3.77 12.32
C TRP A 158 -2.00 4.17 13.17
N ASP A 159 -2.02 3.76 14.43
CA ASP A 159 -0.97 4.12 15.39
C ASP A 159 0.37 3.47 15.05
N GLU A 160 1.44 4.27 15.08
CA GLU A 160 2.84 3.84 14.88
C GLU A 160 3.06 2.98 13.61
N PRO A 161 2.71 3.45 12.40
CA PRO A 161 2.75 2.63 11.19
C PRO A 161 4.15 2.14 10.84
N ALA A 162 5.19 2.86 11.27
CA ALA A 162 6.58 2.47 11.06
C ALA A 162 7.10 1.40 12.02
N ARG A 163 6.42 1.15 13.14
CA ARG A 163 6.90 0.22 14.19
C ARG A 163 7.00 -1.24 13.71
N PRO A 164 6.04 -1.79 12.93
CA PRO A 164 6.21 -3.12 12.35
C PRO A 164 7.44 -3.23 11.44
N ILE A 165 7.73 -2.17 10.67
CA ILE A 165 8.92 -2.13 9.79
C ILE A 165 10.19 -2.15 10.63
N LEU A 166 10.30 -1.29 11.63
CA LEU A 166 11.47 -1.27 12.52
C LEU A 166 11.64 -2.63 13.23
N SER A 167 10.54 -3.22 13.71
CA SER A 167 10.56 -4.53 14.37
C SER A 167 11.04 -5.63 13.42
N TRP A 168 10.64 -5.59 12.15
CA TRP A 168 11.07 -6.51 11.10
C TRP A 168 12.55 -6.33 10.74
N LEU A 169 13.01 -5.09 10.56
CA LEU A 169 14.41 -4.74 10.27
C LEU A 169 15.36 -5.28 11.35
N LEU A 170 14.95 -5.21 12.62
CA LEU A 170 15.75 -5.64 13.77
C LEU A 170 15.64 -7.14 14.08
N THR A 171 14.96 -7.93 13.24
CA THR A 171 14.90 -9.39 13.47
C THR A 171 16.24 -10.07 13.17
N PRO A 172 16.68 -11.02 14.01
CA PRO A 172 17.86 -11.82 13.71
C PRO A 172 17.73 -12.61 12.40
N VAL A 173 16.51 -13.08 12.09
CA VAL A 173 16.23 -13.86 10.87
C VAL A 173 16.51 -13.06 9.60
N LEU A 174 16.03 -11.81 9.53
CA LEU A 174 16.32 -10.94 8.38
C LEU A 174 17.81 -10.64 8.29
N ARG A 175 18.43 -10.29 9.43
CA ARG A 175 19.87 -10.01 9.49
C ARG A 175 20.72 -11.17 8.98
N ASP A 176 20.45 -12.38 9.45
CA ASP A 176 21.18 -13.59 9.07
C ASP A 176 20.98 -13.88 7.57
N ARG A 177 19.76 -13.70 7.07
CA ARG A 177 19.43 -13.86 5.65
C ARG A 177 20.23 -12.88 4.79
N LEU A 178 20.21 -11.59 5.12
CA LEU A 178 20.94 -10.55 4.36
C LEU A 178 22.45 -10.77 4.42
N SER A 179 23.00 -11.13 5.59
CA SER A 179 24.44 -11.39 5.75
C SER A 179 24.93 -12.56 4.90
N GLY A 180 24.05 -13.53 4.61
CA GLY A 180 24.35 -14.67 3.75
C GLY A 180 24.34 -14.37 2.25
N MET A 181 23.89 -13.17 1.84
CA MET A 181 23.81 -12.79 0.42
C MET A 181 25.14 -12.20 -0.07
N ASP A 182 25.61 -12.69 -1.22
CA ASP A 182 26.71 -12.07 -1.98
C ASP A 182 26.15 -10.92 -2.85
N ASN A 183 25.64 -9.89 -2.19
CA ASN A 183 24.97 -8.75 -2.81
C ASN A 183 25.28 -7.45 -2.04
N GLU A 184 25.72 -6.42 -2.77
CA GLU A 184 26.15 -5.14 -2.18
C GLU A 184 25.01 -4.42 -1.42
N VAL A 185 23.78 -4.44 -1.96
CA VAL A 185 22.60 -3.84 -1.32
C VAL A 185 22.29 -4.53 0.00
N ALA A 186 22.40 -5.86 0.06
CA ALA A 186 22.23 -6.61 1.30
C ALA A 186 23.28 -6.24 2.35
N GLN A 187 24.54 -6.07 1.96
CA GLN A 187 25.62 -5.64 2.87
C GLN A 187 25.41 -4.20 3.38
N TYR A 188 24.91 -3.30 2.53
CA TYR A 188 24.50 -1.96 2.96
C TYR A 188 23.33 -2.01 3.94
N ALA A 189 22.29 -2.80 3.65
CA ALA A 189 21.15 -2.99 4.54
C ALA A 189 21.60 -3.50 5.92
N VAL A 190 22.48 -4.52 5.99
CA VAL A 190 23.02 -5.03 7.27
C VAL A 190 23.73 -3.92 8.06
N THR A 191 24.60 -3.14 7.39
CA THR A 191 25.33 -2.04 8.03
C THR A 191 24.38 -0.97 8.57
N GLN A 192 23.31 -0.66 7.83
CA GLN A 192 22.31 0.31 8.26
C GLN A 192 21.46 -0.21 9.42
N ILE A 193 21.03 -1.48 9.36
CA ILE A 193 20.29 -2.14 10.44
C ILE A 193 21.12 -2.16 11.72
N ASP A 194 22.43 -2.41 11.64
CA ASP A 194 23.35 -2.32 12.78
C ASP A 194 23.42 -0.93 13.40
N ALA A 195 23.18 0.12 12.63
CA ALA A 195 23.18 1.49 13.13
C ALA A 195 21.82 1.88 13.77
N LEU A 196 20.75 1.11 13.55
CA LEU A 196 19.43 1.35 14.13
C LEU A 196 19.25 0.79 15.55
N GLY A 197 20.08 -0.18 15.97
CA GLY A 197 20.00 -0.87 17.27
C GLY A 197 21.29 -0.77 18.09
#